data_AF-A0AA35VV60-F1
#
_entry.id   AF-A0AA35VV60-F1
#
_cell.length_a   1.000
_cell.length_b   1.000
_cell.length_c   1.000
_cell.angle_alpha   90.00
_cell.angle_beta   90.00
_cell.angle_gamma   90.00
#
_symmetry.space_group_name_H-M   'P 1'
#
loop_
_entity.id
_entity.type
_entity.pdbx_description
1 polymer ?
#
loop_
_entity_poly.entity_id
_entity_poly.type
_entity_poly.pdbx_seq_one_letter_code
_entity_poly.pdbx_strand_id
1 'polypeptide(L)'
;MWSRAGGLRRLQRICSLSSYHMRSSLPRILHYSRSCTTSSHMEVSREVANAVAMGYPVVALETTLVTHGLPYPDNINIAREMEEIVRSNDVIPATIGVLDGKIYV
;
A
#
# COMPACT_ATOMS: atom_id res chain seq x y z
N MET A 1 -6.65 4.32 -29.48
CA MET A 1 -6.93 2.86 -29.52
C MET A 1 -6.50 2.30 -28.16
N TRP A 2 -7.35 2.24 -27.15
CA TRP A 2 -8.40 1.21 -27.03
C TRP A 2 -9.82 1.76 -26.87
N SER A 3 -10.75 0.95 -27.36
CA SER A 3 -12.16 1.27 -27.63
C SER A 3 -13.08 0.74 -26.53
N ARG A 4 -14.24 1.39 -26.40
CA ARG A 4 -15.33 1.07 -25.48
C ARG A 4 -16.07 -0.21 -25.89
N ALA A 5 -16.42 -1.02 -24.88
CA ALA A 5 -17.62 -1.85 -24.80
C ALA A 5 -17.89 -2.07 -23.29
N GLY A 6 -19.07 -1.91 -22.68
CA GLY A 6 -20.43 -1.76 -23.16
C GLY A 6 -21.34 -2.77 -22.43
N GLY A 7 -22.08 -2.33 -21.39
CA GLY A 7 -23.22 -3.05 -20.79
C GLY A 7 -22.86 -4.10 -19.73
N LEU A 8 -23.59 -4.35 -18.64
CA LEU A 8 -24.98 -4.12 -18.30
C LEU A 8 -25.16 -4.29 -16.77
N ARG A 9 -25.86 -3.34 -16.15
CA ARG A 9 -26.92 -3.49 -15.13
C ARG A 9 -26.62 -4.12 -13.74
N ARG A 10 -26.91 -3.26 -12.75
CA ARG A 10 -27.65 -3.53 -11.49
C ARG A 10 -26.97 -4.44 -10.46
N LEU A 11 -26.50 -3.81 -9.39
CA LEU A 11 -27.14 -3.93 -8.07
C LEU A 11 -26.98 -2.61 -7.33
N GLN A 12 -27.95 -1.71 -7.54
CA GLN A 12 -28.26 -0.67 -6.57
C GLN A 12 -29.04 -1.33 -5.42
N ARG A 13 -28.57 -1.13 -4.19
CA ARG A 13 -29.37 -1.05 -2.95
C ARG A 13 -28.47 -0.38 -1.91
N ILE A 14 -28.38 0.94 -1.98
CA ILE A 14 -29.13 1.90 -1.14
C ILE A 14 -28.63 1.86 0.31
N CYS A 15 -27.85 2.88 0.68
CA CYS A 15 -28.06 3.54 1.95
C CYS A 15 -28.14 5.05 1.67
N SER A 16 -29.19 5.64 2.22
CA SER A 16 -29.84 6.91 1.88
C SER A 16 -28.94 8.14 1.86
N LEU A 17 -29.12 8.96 0.82
CA LEU A 17 -28.84 10.39 0.87
C LEU A 17 -29.64 11.03 2.01
N SER A 18 -28.95 11.72 2.91
CA SER A 18 -29.54 12.77 3.73
C SER A 18 -28.62 13.98 3.65
N SER A 19 -29.15 15.02 3.00
CA SER A 19 -28.71 16.43 3.03
C SER A 19 -27.22 16.71 2.83
N TYR A 20 -26.86 17.02 1.57
CA TYR A 20 -25.69 17.84 1.26
C TYR A 20 -25.90 19.23 1.86
N HIS A 21 -25.47 19.41 3.10
CA HIS A 21 -25.22 20.73 3.67
C HIS A 21 -23.72 20.98 3.61
N MET A 22 -23.34 21.89 2.71
CA MET A 22 -21.96 22.31 2.47
C MET A 22 -21.44 23.01 3.74
N ARG A 23 -20.64 22.29 4.52
CA ARG A 23 -19.81 22.88 5.59
C ARG A 23 -18.37 22.44 5.40
N SER A 24 -17.54 23.45 5.16
CA SER A 24 -16.09 23.44 5.28
C SER A 24 -15.61 22.70 6.53
N SER A 25 -14.78 21.67 6.37
CA SER A 25 -13.72 21.27 7.33
C SER A 25 -13.06 19.94 6.93
N LEU A 26 -11.79 20.06 6.49
CA LEU A 26 -10.70 19.07 6.48
C LEU A 26 -10.89 17.74 5.72
N PRO A 27 -9.83 17.23 5.05
CA PRO A 27 -9.88 15.90 4.44
C PRO A 27 -10.02 14.85 5.56
N ARG A 28 -11.19 14.23 5.62
CA ARG A 28 -11.50 13.11 6.51
C ARG A 28 -10.70 11.90 6.01
N ILE A 29 -9.52 11.66 6.61
CA ILE A 29 -8.83 10.38 6.49
C ILE A 29 -9.81 9.31 6.99
N LEU A 30 -10.36 8.54 6.06
CA LEU A 30 -11.20 7.39 6.38
C LEU A 30 -10.30 6.34 7.02
N HIS A 31 -10.27 6.30 8.35
CA HIS A 31 -9.73 5.16 9.09
C HIS A 31 -10.60 3.94 8.79
N TYR A 32 -10.25 3.23 7.73
CA TYR A 32 -10.83 1.96 7.37
C TYR A 32 -10.16 0.88 8.22
N SER A 33 -10.70 0.64 9.42
CA SER A 33 -10.31 -0.49 10.26
C SER A 33 -10.91 -1.77 9.69
N ARG A 34 -10.08 -2.60 9.07
CA ARG A 34 -10.33 -4.05 8.99
C ARG A 34 -9.41 -4.73 9.99
N SER A 35 -9.98 -5.55 10.86
CA SER A 35 -9.24 -6.58 11.58
C SER A 35 -8.75 -7.62 10.57
N CYS A 36 -7.45 -7.61 10.24
CA CYS A 36 -6.80 -8.68 9.51
C CYS A 36 -6.07 -9.59 10.51
N THR A 37 -6.53 -10.83 10.61
CA THR A 37 -5.79 -11.91 11.27
C THR A 37 -4.52 -12.20 10.46
N THR A 38 -3.36 -12.28 11.11
CA THR A 38 -2.09 -12.65 10.47
C THR A 38 -2.25 -14.00 9.77
N SER A 39 -2.25 -13.97 8.43
CA SER A 39 -2.18 -15.18 7.62
C SER A 39 -0.89 -15.92 7.93
N SER A 40 -0.92 -17.26 8.01
CA SER A 40 0.27 -18.10 8.19
C SER A 40 1.34 -17.89 7.11
N HIS A 41 1.00 -17.20 6.03
CA HIS A 41 1.84 -16.97 4.86
C HIS A 41 2.41 -15.54 4.81
N MET A 42 2.26 -14.74 5.86
CA MET A 42 2.78 -13.37 5.92
C MET A 42 3.72 -13.18 7.10
N GLU A 43 4.90 -12.64 6.83
CA GLU A 43 5.88 -12.22 7.82
C GLU A 43 6.10 -10.72 7.68
N VAL A 44 5.88 -9.99 8.78
CA VAL A 44 6.07 -8.54 8.84
C VAL A 44 7.28 -8.26 9.72
N SER A 45 8.20 -7.44 9.23
CA SER A 45 9.37 -6.99 9.96
C SER A 45 8.96 -6.25 11.24
N ARG A 46 9.81 -6.34 12.27
CA ARG A 46 9.55 -5.67 13.55
C ARG A 46 9.46 -4.15 13.40
N GLU A 47 10.28 -3.58 12.51
CA GLU A 47 10.31 -2.15 12.23
C GLU A 47 8.95 -1.67 11.70
N VAL A 48 8.41 -2.33 10.67
CA VAL A 48 7.11 -2.01 10.08
C VAL A 48 5.97 -2.27 11.06
N ALA A 49 5.99 -3.41 11.77
CA ALA A 49 4.96 -3.75 12.74
C ALA A 49 4.88 -2.70 13.87
N ASN A 50 6.02 -2.25 14.38
CA ASN A 50 6.10 -1.21 15.41
C ASN A 50 5.64 0.15 14.86
N ALA A 51 6.07 0.50 13.64
CA ALA A 51 5.69 1.75 13.00
C ALA A 51 4.17 1.87 12.87
N VAL A 52 3.51 0.82 12.37
CA VAL A 52 2.05 0.76 12.26
C VAL A 52 1.37 0.83 13.63
N ALA A 53 1.87 0.09 14.63
CA ALA A 53 1.29 0.08 15.97
C ALA A 53 1.38 1.45 16.67
N MET A 54 2.45 2.21 16.40
CA MET A 54 2.69 3.54 16.96
C MET A 54 2.11 4.68 16.10
N GLY A 55 1.56 4.37 14.92
CA GLY A 55 1.01 5.38 14.00
C GLY A 55 2.07 6.17 13.23
N TYR A 56 3.29 5.65 13.10
CA TYR A 56 4.31 6.22 12.23
C TYR A 56 4.00 5.95 10.75
N PRO A 57 4.36 6.87 9.84
CA PRO A 57 4.15 6.68 8.42
C PRO A 57 5.02 5.53 7.89
N VAL A 58 4.43 4.71 7.02
CA VAL A 58 5.09 3.60 6.33
C VAL A 58 4.86 3.73 4.83
N VAL A 59 5.90 3.54 4.02
CA VAL A 59 5.82 3.53 2.56
C VAL A 59 6.15 2.13 2.05
N ALA A 60 5.19 1.51 1.37
CA ALA A 60 5.41 0.24 0.69
C ALA A 60 6.22 0.43 -0.59
N LEU A 61 7.27 -0.38 -0.78
CA LEU A 61 8.12 -0.39 -1.97
C LEU A 61 7.94 -1.72 -2.73
N GLU A 62 7.95 -1.64 -4.06
CA GLU A 62 7.74 -2.78 -4.96
C GLU A 62 9.04 -3.56 -5.22
N THR A 63 8.95 -4.90 -5.28
CA THR A 63 10.08 -5.78 -5.65
C THR A 63 10.19 -6.09 -7.15
N THR A 64 9.13 -5.93 -7.96
CA THR A 64 9.17 -6.23 -9.40
C THR A 64 10.20 -5.40 -10.15
N LEU A 65 10.38 -4.13 -9.77
CA LEU A 65 11.39 -3.26 -10.36
C LEU A 65 12.82 -3.80 -10.10
N VAL A 66 13.00 -4.45 -8.94
CA VAL A 66 14.26 -5.07 -8.54
C VAL A 66 14.50 -6.40 -9.26
N THR A 67 13.46 -7.21 -9.49
CA THR A 67 13.61 -8.55 -10.09
C THR A 67 13.62 -8.54 -11.62
N HIS A 68 12.85 -7.65 -12.25
CA HIS A 68 12.63 -7.66 -13.69
C HIS A 68 12.69 -6.28 -14.36
N GLY A 69 12.76 -5.19 -13.58
CA GLY A 69 12.74 -3.84 -14.11
C GLY A 69 14.09 -3.33 -14.59
N LEU A 70 15.18 -3.70 -13.91
CA LEU A 70 16.52 -3.18 -14.16
C LEU A 70 17.58 -4.30 -14.18
N PRO A 71 18.66 -4.14 -14.98
CA PRO A 71 19.78 -5.07 -14.94
C PRO A 71 20.54 -4.96 -13.62
N TYR A 72 21.23 -6.03 -13.25
CA TYR A 72 22.23 -5.98 -12.19
C TYR A 72 23.44 -5.15 -12.66
N PRO A 73 24.03 -4.28 -11.82
CA PRO A 73 23.76 -4.08 -10.38
C PRO A 73 22.73 -2.99 -10.05
N ASP A 74 22.20 -2.30 -11.06
CA ASP A 74 21.33 -1.13 -10.87
C ASP A 74 20.05 -1.47 -10.09
N ASN A 75 19.51 -2.67 -10.28
CA ASN A 75 18.36 -3.15 -9.53
C ASN A 75 18.54 -3.10 -8.00
N ILE A 76 19.70 -3.52 -7.49
CA ILE A 76 19.99 -3.51 -6.04
C ILE A 76 20.35 -2.09 -5.58
N ASN A 77 21.10 -1.34 -6.40
CA ASN A 77 21.50 0.01 -6.06
C ASN A 77 20.28 0.93 -5.90
N ILE A 78 19.37 0.89 -6.87
CA ILE A 78 18.15 1.71 -6.84
C ILE A 78 17.19 1.26 -5.73
N ALA A 79 17.08 -0.04 -5.46
CA ALA A 79 16.29 -0.53 -4.32
C ALA A 79 16.77 0.07 -2.99
N ARG A 80 18.09 0.10 -2.77
CA ARG A 80 18.71 0.70 -1.59
C ARG A 80 18.51 2.21 -1.54
N GLU A 81 18.73 2.89 -2.67
CA GLU A 81 18.54 4.34 -2.77
C GLU A 81 17.09 4.73 -2.45
N MET A 82 16.10 3.98 -2.95
CA MET A 82 14.69 4.19 -2.64
C MET A 82 14.41 4.06 -1.14
N GLU A 83 14.95 3.03 -0.49
CA GLU A 83 14.81 2.87 0.96
C GLU A 83 15.47 4.02 1.75
N GLU A 84 16.66 4.46 1.33
CA GLU A 84 17.37 5.58 1.95
C GLU A 84 16.61 6.90 1.80
N ILE A 85 16.05 7.16 0.61
CA ILE A 85 15.20 8.33 0.36
C ILE A 85 14.01 8.32 1.32
N VAL A 86 13.30 7.20 1.46
CA VAL A 86 12.16 7.08 2.38
C VAL A 86 12.61 7.36 3.83
N ARG A 87 13.70 6.74 4.28
CA ARG A 87 14.25 6.98 5.62
C ARG A 87 14.67 8.43 5.85
N SER A 88 15.24 9.09 4.85
CA SER A 88 15.66 10.50 4.93
C SER A 88 14.50 11.49 5.12
N ASN A 89 13.27 11.04 4.87
CA ASN A 89 12.04 11.80 5.08
C ASN A 89 11.33 11.44 6.40
N ASP A 90 12.01 10.78 7.34
CA ASP A 90 11.46 10.32 8.62
C ASP A 90 10.27 9.34 8.46
N VAL A 91 10.31 8.53 7.39
CA VAL A 91 9.31 7.51 7.06
C VAL A 91 9.95 6.13 7.06
N ILE A 92 9.18 5.11 7.44
CA ILE A 92 9.65 3.71 7.45
C ILE A 92 9.38 3.06 6.08
N PRO A 93 10.40 2.58 5.35
CA PRO A 93 10.19 1.81 4.14
C PRO A 93 9.75 0.38 4.46
N ALA A 94 8.89 -0.19 3.61
CA ALA A 94 8.45 -1.58 3.66
C ALA A 94 8.57 -2.19 2.26
N THR A 95 9.71 -2.79 1.94
CA THR A 95 9.94 -3.48 0.67
C THR A 95 9.22 -4.82 0.67
N ILE A 96 8.19 -4.95 -0.16
CA ILE A 96 7.29 -6.13 -0.13
C ILE A 96 7.69 -7.12 -1.21
N GLY A 97 7.84 -8.39 -0.84
CA GLY A 97 8.17 -9.48 -1.76
C GLY A 97 7.56 -10.82 -1.36
N VAL A 98 7.67 -11.80 -2.27
CA VAL A 98 7.31 -13.19 -2.02
C VAL A 98 8.56 -14.05 -2.17
N LEU A 99 8.91 -14.78 -1.11
CA LEU A 99 10.03 -15.72 -1.09
C LEU A 99 9.49 -17.05 -0.59
N ASP A 100 9.73 -18.13 -1.34
CA ASP A 100 9.30 -19.50 -1.00
C ASP A 100 7.82 -19.63 -0.61
N GLY A 101 6.94 -18.89 -1.30
CA GLY A 101 5.50 -18.91 -1.05
C GLY A 101 5.05 -18.12 0.18
N LYS A 102 5.97 -17.40 0.85
CA LYS A 102 5.70 -16.53 1.99
C LYS A 102 5.87 -15.06 1.59
N ILE A 103 4.93 -14.23 2.03
CA ILE A 103 4.95 -12.79 1.84
C ILE A 103 5.82 -12.18 2.94
N TYR A 104 6.78 -11.35 2.54
CA TYR A 104 7.62 -10.55 3.42
C TYR A 104 7.27 -9.08 3.26
N VAL A 105 7.09 -8.41 4.41
CA VAL A 105 6.77 -6.98 4.53
C VAL A 105 7.74 -6.31 5.48
#